data_AF-A0A256Y0F7-F1
#
_entry.id   AF-A0A256Y0F7-F1
#
_cell.length_a   1.000
_cell.length_b   1.000
_cell.length_c   1.000
_cell.angle_alpha   90.00
_cell.angle_beta   90.00
_cell.angle_gamma   90.00
#
_symmetry.space_group_name_H-M   'P 1'
#
loop_
_entity.id
_entity.type
_entity.pdbx_description
1 polymer ?
#
loop_
_entity_poly.entity_id
_entity_poly.type
_entity_poly.pdbx_seq_one_letter_code
_entity_poly.pdbx_strand_id
1 'polypeptide(L)'
;MMSNKKYKSVVFCGFVASGKTTIAKNIAKIFNLEYICAGDLLKEMINKANKKNKNIEKNDFWETKQGFAFFKERQNKDEFDRKLDKLLLDLVEQRPVSLTSWTLPYLNCNAVKIFIKVKEEDRIRRMAERDNISYEDSKKLLKKRDNQNKKIYKKLYGFELGNENVFDFILNTQNNIQDDIKLVEFFLNDISIKFRKEHYVR
;
A
#
# COMPACT_ATOMS: atom_id res chain seq x y z
N MET A 1 8.04 21.70 -25.28
CA MET A 1 8.51 20.40 -24.78
C MET A 1 7.32 19.62 -24.23
N MET A 2 6.75 18.71 -25.02
CA MET A 2 5.63 17.87 -24.57
C MET A 2 6.21 16.71 -23.75
N SER A 3 5.88 16.64 -22.46
CA SER A 3 6.24 15.51 -21.62
C SER A 3 5.54 14.25 -22.13
N ASN A 4 6.30 13.32 -22.71
CA ASN A 4 5.86 11.95 -22.92
C ASN A 4 5.35 11.40 -21.56
N LYS A 5 4.04 11.29 -21.36
CA LYS A 5 3.45 10.65 -20.16
C LYS A 5 3.86 9.19 -20.18
N LYS A 6 5.00 8.88 -19.55
CA LYS A 6 5.75 7.65 -19.82
C LYS A 6 5.29 6.46 -18.97
N TYR A 7 4.61 6.69 -17.85
CA TYR A 7 4.09 5.63 -16.96
C TYR A 7 2.84 6.11 -16.20
N LYS A 8 1.84 5.23 -16.01
CA LYS A 8 0.74 5.48 -15.05
C LYS A 8 1.26 5.27 -13.61
N SER A 9 0.55 5.82 -12.63
CA SER A 9 0.77 5.50 -11.22
C SER A 9 0.63 3.99 -10.98
N VAL A 10 1.35 3.45 -10.00
CA VAL A 10 1.28 2.03 -9.60
C VAL A 10 0.90 1.93 -8.13
N VAL A 11 -0.16 1.17 -7.85
CA VAL A 11 -0.70 0.93 -6.51
C VAL A 11 -0.36 -0.48 -6.07
N PHE A 12 0.40 -0.59 -4.99
CA PHE A 12 0.76 -1.85 -4.35
C PHE A 12 -0.12 -2.09 -3.13
N CYS A 13 -0.93 -3.15 -3.20
CA CYS A 13 -1.73 -3.64 -2.08
C CYS A 13 -1.22 -5.00 -1.61
N GLY A 14 -1.66 -5.39 -0.42
CA GLY A 14 -1.24 -6.62 0.23
C GLY A 14 -1.35 -6.46 1.74
N PHE A 15 -1.66 -7.55 2.42
CA PHE A 15 -1.87 -7.56 3.86
C PHE A 15 -0.61 -7.16 4.66
N VAL A 16 -0.72 -7.07 5.99
CA VAL A 16 0.43 -6.74 6.85
C VAL A 16 1.57 -7.73 6.60
N ALA A 17 2.81 -7.22 6.63
CA ALA A 17 4.04 -7.97 6.43
C ALA A 17 4.16 -8.70 5.06
N SER A 18 3.42 -8.26 4.04
CA SER A 18 3.52 -8.83 2.69
C SER A 18 4.78 -8.42 1.89
N GLY A 19 5.54 -7.42 2.35
CA GLY A 19 6.70 -6.90 1.61
C GLY A 19 6.38 -5.83 0.55
N LYS A 20 5.12 -5.43 0.40
CA LYS A 20 4.67 -4.40 -0.57
C LYS A 20 5.47 -3.09 -0.53
N THR A 21 5.88 -2.63 0.65
CA THR A 21 6.65 -1.39 0.80
C THR A 21 8.04 -1.51 0.21
N THR A 22 8.68 -2.68 0.35
CA THR A 22 9.99 -2.94 -0.23
C THR A 22 9.92 -2.94 -1.75
N ILE A 23 8.93 -3.63 -2.32
CA ILE A 23 8.72 -3.69 -3.77
C ILE A 23 8.39 -2.30 -4.32
N ALA A 24 7.41 -1.60 -3.73
CA ALA A 24 7.00 -0.27 -4.18
C ALA A 24 8.13 0.75 -4.19
N LYS A 25 9.01 0.74 -3.17
CA LYS A 25 10.20 1.60 -3.11
C LYS A 25 11.21 1.29 -4.20
N ASN A 26 11.46 0.02 -4.50
CA ASN A 26 12.41 -0.36 -5.55
C ASN A 26 11.86 -0.01 -6.95
N ILE A 27 10.58 -0.28 -7.20
CA ILE A 27 9.91 0.14 -8.44
C ILE A 27 9.92 1.66 -8.58
N ALA A 28 9.70 2.41 -7.49
CA ALA A 28 9.81 3.86 -7.51
C ALA A 28 11.21 4.31 -7.98
N LYS A 29 12.28 3.69 -7.48
CA LYS A 29 13.65 3.98 -7.91
C LYS A 29 13.90 3.64 -9.39
N ILE A 30 13.52 2.44 -9.81
CA ILE A 30 13.73 1.95 -11.18
C ILE A 30 13.07 2.88 -12.21
N PHE A 31 11.83 3.30 -11.94
CA PHE A 31 11.05 4.13 -12.85
C PHE A 31 11.15 5.64 -12.56
N ASN A 32 12.03 6.05 -11.62
CA ASN A 32 12.19 7.44 -11.16
C ASN A 32 10.86 8.11 -10.77
N LEU A 33 10.05 7.40 -9.98
CA LEU A 33 8.78 7.86 -9.43
C LEU A 33 8.95 8.25 -7.97
N GLU A 34 8.09 9.15 -7.48
CA GLU A 34 7.96 9.34 -6.04
C GLU A 34 7.30 8.11 -5.39
N TYR A 35 7.84 7.71 -4.24
CA TYR A 35 7.22 6.68 -3.40
C TYR A 35 6.33 7.28 -2.32
N ILE A 36 5.07 6.85 -2.27
CA ILE A 36 4.08 7.30 -1.28
C ILE A 36 3.57 6.12 -0.43
N CYS A 37 3.61 6.27 0.88
CA CYS A 37 3.06 5.29 1.83
C CYS A 37 1.78 5.85 2.46
N ALA A 38 0.60 5.32 2.10
CA ALA A 38 -0.67 5.74 2.66
C ALA A 38 -0.69 5.62 4.20
N GLY A 39 -0.10 4.55 4.73
CA GLY A 39 -0.01 4.34 6.17
C GLY A 39 0.82 5.39 6.90
N ASP A 40 1.88 5.93 6.29
CA ASP A 40 2.70 6.98 6.90
C ASP A 40 2.01 8.36 6.79
N LEU A 41 1.39 8.66 5.65
CA LEU A 41 0.57 9.87 5.50
C LEU A 41 -0.59 9.92 6.50
N LEU A 42 -1.25 8.78 6.76
CA LEU A 42 -2.29 8.69 7.77
C LEU A 42 -1.77 9.06 9.16
N LYS A 43 -0.59 8.55 9.55
CA LYS A 43 0.04 8.89 10.82
C LYS A 43 0.32 10.39 10.91
N GLU A 44 0.88 10.97 9.86
CA GLU A 44 1.19 12.40 9.79
C GLU A 44 -0.07 13.27 9.91
N MET A 45 -1.15 12.92 9.21
CA MET A 45 -2.42 13.64 9.28
C MET A 45 -2.99 13.65 10.71
N ILE A 46 -2.98 12.51 11.39
CA ILE A 46 -3.52 12.43 12.76
C ILE A 46 -2.58 13.14 13.76
N ASN A 47 -1.26 13.02 13.60
CA ASN A 47 -0.28 13.74 14.43
C ASN A 47 -0.48 15.27 14.35
N LYS A 48 -0.65 15.79 13.12
CA LYS A 48 -0.92 17.22 12.87
C LYS A 48 -2.23 17.67 13.51
N ALA A 49 -3.30 16.91 13.32
CA ALA A 49 -4.61 17.22 13.90
C ALA A 49 -4.58 17.27 15.44
N ASN A 50 -3.77 16.41 16.06
CA ASN A 50 -3.63 16.31 17.50
C ASN A 50 -2.56 17.25 18.09
N LYS A 51 -1.94 18.13 17.29
CA LYS A 51 -0.84 19.02 17.70
C LYS A 51 0.31 18.30 18.42
N LYS A 52 0.54 17.02 18.10
CA LYS A 52 1.62 16.23 18.70
C LYS A 52 2.88 16.38 17.84
N ASN A 53 3.80 17.25 18.25
CA ASN A 53 5.15 17.36 17.68
C ASN A 53 6.04 16.21 18.19
N LYS A 54 5.82 14.98 17.73
CA LYS A 54 6.73 13.86 18.05
C LYS A 54 7.23 13.20 16.77
N ASN A 55 8.55 13.16 16.63
CA ASN A 55 9.25 12.27 15.71
C ASN A 55 8.96 10.84 16.15
N ILE A 56 7.96 10.23 15.51
CA ILE A 56 7.54 8.85 15.77
C ILE A 56 8.30 7.97 14.78
N GLU A 57 9.11 7.05 15.29
CA GLU A 57 9.83 6.10 14.45
C GLU A 57 8.88 5.21 13.65
N LYS A 58 9.28 4.92 12.40
CA LYS A 58 8.40 4.40 11.34
C LYS A 58 7.87 2.99 11.58
N ASN A 59 8.63 2.13 12.26
CA ASN A 59 8.40 0.68 12.19
C ASN A 59 7.38 0.15 13.22
N ASP A 60 7.35 0.69 14.45
CA ASP A 60 6.57 0.08 15.55
C ASP A 60 5.38 0.93 16.02
N PHE A 61 5.16 2.10 15.42
CA PHE A 61 4.15 3.06 15.88
C PHE A 61 2.76 2.46 16.09
N TRP A 62 2.27 1.68 15.12
CA TRP A 62 0.92 1.11 15.15
C TRP A 62 0.70 0.16 16.32
N GLU A 63 1.78 -0.34 16.91
CA GLU A 63 1.78 -1.36 17.98
C GLU A 63 2.05 -0.75 19.36
N THR A 64 2.44 0.53 19.42
CA THR A 64 2.58 1.27 20.69
C THR A 64 1.22 1.55 21.35
N LYS A 65 1.21 1.83 22.67
CA LYS A 65 0.02 2.38 23.37
C LYS A 65 -0.53 3.63 22.67
N GLN A 66 0.35 4.42 22.06
CA GLN A 66 -0.03 5.58 21.27
C GLN A 66 -0.77 5.11 20.00
N GLY A 67 -0.21 4.20 19.21
CA GLY A 67 -0.86 3.57 18.05
C GLY A 67 -2.26 3.01 18.36
N PHE A 68 -2.44 2.39 19.52
CA PHE A 68 -3.75 1.95 20.01
C PHE A 68 -4.74 3.09 20.25
N ALA A 69 -4.30 4.21 20.81
CA ALA A 69 -5.11 5.41 20.96
C ALA A 69 -5.44 6.03 19.58
N PHE A 70 -4.49 6.05 18.64
CA PHE A 70 -4.72 6.45 17.23
C PHE A 70 -5.78 5.57 16.56
N PHE A 71 -5.76 4.25 16.80
CA PHE A 71 -6.77 3.34 16.29
C PHE A 71 -8.17 3.60 16.85
N LYS A 72 -8.30 3.91 18.14
CA LYS A 72 -9.59 4.28 18.74
C LYS A 72 -10.15 5.57 18.14
N GLU A 73 -9.30 6.58 17.92
CA GLU A 73 -9.71 7.81 17.24
C GLU A 73 -10.12 7.57 15.79
N ARG A 74 -9.36 6.74 15.06
CA ARG A 74 -9.67 6.33 13.68
C ARG A 74 -11.02 5.61 13.57
N GLN A 75 -11.35 4.73 14.52
CA GLN A 75 -12.66 4.06 14.57
C GLN A 75 -13.84 5.01 14.82
N ASN A 76 -13.61 6.09 15.58
CA ASN A 76 -14.64 7.05 15.93
C ASN A 76 -14.81 8.14 14.87
N LYS A 77 -13.78 8.40 14.04
CA LYS A 77 -13.78 9.42 13.00
C LYS A 77 -13.26 8.84 11.68
N ASP A 78 -14.17 8.19 10.95
CA ASP A 78 -14.04 7.73 9.57
C ASP A 78 -13.48 8.80 8.58
N GLU A 79 -13.49 10.07 9.01
CA GLU A 79 -13.04 11.24 8.26
C GLU A 79 -11.56 11.20 7.84
N PHE A 80 -10.65 10.68 8.69
CA PHE A 80 -9.23 10.64 8.34
C PHE A 80 -8.94 9.69 7.17
N ASP A 81 -9.55 8.51 7.18
CA ASP A 81 -9.44 7.54 6.08
C ASP A 81 -10.01 8.13 4.79
N ARG A 82 -11.21 8.74 4.84
CA ARG A 82 -11.82 9.37 3.65
C ARG A 82 -10.98 10.53 3.11
N LYS A 83 -10.41 11.37 3.97
CA LYS A 83 -9.53 12.48 3.56
C LYS A 83 -8.24 11.96 2.94
N LEU A 84 -7.63 10.93 3.52
CA LEU A 84 -6.45 10.29 2.97
C LEU A 84 -6.74 9.67 1.60
N ASP A 85 -7.82 8.91 1.49
CA ASP A 85 -8.19 8.24 0.24
C ASP A 85 -8.47 9.25 -0.88
N LYS A 86 -9.14 10.38 -0.57
CA LYS A 86 -9.32 11.49 -1.52
C LYS A 86 -7.98 12.09 -1.95
N LEU A 87 -7.09 12.39 -1.00
CA LEU A 87 -5.76 12.92 -1.30
C LEU A 87 -4.96 11.97 -2.22
N LEU A 88 -4.99 10.67 -1.93
CA LEU A 88 -4.29 9.67 -2.73
C LEU A 88 -4.88 9.53 -4.13
N LEU A 89 -6.20 9.63 -4.30
CA LEU A 89 -6.85 9.67 -5.61
C LEU A 89 -6.42 10.92 -6.40
N ASP A 90 -6.42 12.09 -5.78
CA ASP A 90 -5.97 13.32 -6.43
C ASP A 90 -4.50 13.24 -6.87
N LEU A 91 -3.64 12.65 -6.03
CA LEU A 91 -2.21 12.48 -6.32
C LEU A 91 -1.95 11.58 -7.54
N VAL A 92 -2.68 10.46 -7.68
CA VAL A 92 -2.49 9.55 -8.82
C VAL A 92 -2.95 10.15 -10.15
N GLU A 93 -3.92 11.07 -10.14
CA GLU A 93 -4.39 11.79 -11.32
C GLU A 93 -3.43 12.91 -11.74
N GLN A 94 -2.84 13.61 -10.75
CA GLN A 94 -1.94 14.72 -11.01
C GLN A 94 -0.61 14.28 -11.61
N ARG A 95 -0.05 13.16 -11.14
CA ARG A 95 1.28 12.70 -11.55
C ARG A 95 1.50 11.20 -11.33
N PRO A 96 2.41 10.59 -12.09
CA PRO A 96 2.83 9.21 -11.84
C PRO A 96 3.53 9.06 -10.49
N VAL A 97 3.04 8.12 -9.68
CA VAL A 97 3.63 7.76 -8.37
C VAL A 97 3.64 6.26 -8.16
N SER A 98 4.58 5.77 -7.36
CA SER A 98 4.54 4.41 -6.81
C SER A 98 4.00 4.47 -5.39
N LEU A 99 2.89 3.81 -5.10
CA LEU A 99 2.22 3.98 -3.82
C LEU A 99 1.79 2.66 -3.18
N THR A 100 1.83 2.59 -1.85
CA THR A 100 1.21 1.48 -1.10
C THR A 100 -0.08 1.95 -0.44
N SER A 101 -1.19 1.29 -0.75
CA SER A 101 -2.51 1.55 -0.16
C SER A 101 -3.37 0.28 -0.10
N TRP A 102 -4.21 0.15 0.92
CA TRP A 102 -5.17 -0.95 1.04
C TRP A 102 -6.51 -0.68 0.37
N THR A 103 -6.89 0.59 0.25
CA THR A 103 -8.20 1.05 -0.22
C THR A 103 -8.19 1.36 -1.71
N LEU A 104 -7.16 2.06 -2.19
CA LEU A 104 -7.13 2.61 -3.55
C LEU A 104 -7.47 1.62 -4.67
N PRO A 105 -7.00 0.35 -4.67
CA PRO A 105 -7.36 -0.60 -5.73
C PRO A 105 -8.87 -0.82 -5.88
N TYR A 106 -9.60 -0.73 -4.76
CA TYR A 106 -11.05 -0.92 -4.66
C TYR A 106 -11.84 0.37 -4.95
N LEU A 107 -11.16 1.50 -5.01
CA LEU A 107 -11.72 2.77 -5.42
C LEU A 107 -11.47 2.99 -6.92
N ASN A 108 -12.18 3.94 -7.51
CA ASN A 108 -12.04 4.29 -8.92
C ASN A 108 -10.73 5.07 -9.16
N CYS A 109 -9.58 4.40 -9.04
CA CYS A 109 -8.25 4.99 -9.25
C CYS A 109 -7.68 4.62 -10.63
N ASN A 110 -7.12 5.62 -11.33
CA ASN A 110 -6.46 5.45 -12.62
C ASN A 110 -4.98 5.09 -12.45
N ALA A 111 -4.73 3.88 -11.96
CA ALA A 111 -3.39 3.35 -11.70
C ALA A 111 -3.31 1.86 -12.03
N VAL A 112 -2.11 1.35 -12.28
CA VAL A 112 -1.87 -0.10 -12.32
C VAL A 112 -1.94 -0.65 -10.90
N LYS A 113 -2.79 -1.63 -10.66
CA LYS A 113 -3.10 -2.18 -9.34
C LYS A 113 -2.43 -3.54 -9.20
N ILE A 114 -1.50 -3.65 -8.26
CA ILE A 114 -0.73 -4.87 -8.00
C ILE A 114 -1.03 -5.37 -6.59
N PHE A 115 -1.45 -6.63 -6.47
CA PHE A 115 -1.61 -7.32 -5.19
C PHE A 115 -0.40 -8.19 -4.87
N ILE A 116 0.20 -7.98 -3.70
CA ILE A 116 1.33 -8.78 -3.19
C ILE A 116 0.78 -9.87 -2.28
N LYS A 117 0.75 -11.10 -2.81
CA LYS A 117 0.17 -12.29 -2.16
C LYS A 117 1.28 -13.13 -1.53
N VAL A 118 1.20 -13.29 -0.21
CA VAL A 118 2.13 -14.06 0.62
C VAL A 118 1.32 -14.95 1.55
N LYS A 119 1.78 -16.19 1.78
CA LYS A 119 1.19 -17.10 2.78
C LYS A 119 1.21 -16.45 4.17
N GLU A 120 0.20 -16.73 4.98
CA GLU A 120 0.11 -16.13 6.32
C GLU A 120 1.33 -16.44 7.19
N GLU A 121 1.82 -17.67 7.14
CA GLU A 121 2.94 -18.14 7.95
C GLU A 121 4.24 -17.40 7.61
N ASP A 122 4.48 -17.12 6.32
CA ASP A 122 5.61 -16.31 5.87
C ASP A 122 5.49 -14.86 6.34
N ARG A 123 4.29 -14.27 6.29
CA ARG A 123 4.06 -12.91 6.80
C ARG A 123 4.29 -12.83 8.31
N ILE A 124 3.90 -13.86 9.07
CA ILE A 124 4.15 -13.94 10.52
C ILE A 124 5.64 -14.01 10.79
N ARG A 125 6.39 -14.88 10.11
CA ARG A 125 7.85 -14.97 10.25
C ARG A 125 8.54 -13.65 9.94
N ARG A 126 8.20 -13.02 8.81
CA ARG A 126 8.75 -11.71 8.41
C ARG A 126 8.47 -10.62 9.46
N MET A 127 7.28 -10.62 10.07
CA MET A 127 6.94 -9.69 11.16
C MET A 127 7.78 -9.98 12.41
N ALA A 128 7.87 -11.25 12.81
CA ALA A 128 8.63 -11.68 13.98
C ALA A 128 10.10 -11.28 13.89
N GLU A 129 10.73 -11.53 12.73
CA GLU A 129 12.12 -11.17 12.45
C GLU A 129 12.33 -9.66 12.44
N ARG A 130 11.44 -8.91 11.77
CA ARG A 130 11.56 -7.46 11.61
C ARG A 130 11.38 -6.71 12.95
N ASP A 131 10.40 -7.14 13.74
CA ASP A 131 9.98 -6.45 14.96
C ASP A 131 10.62 -7.07 16.21
N ASN A 132 11.46 -8.11 16.04
CA ASN A 132 12.15 -8.86 17.08
C ASN A 132 11.19 -9.34 18.20
N ILE A 133 10.09 -9.97 17.80
CA ILE A 133 9.06 -10.51 18.71
C ILE A 133 8.80 -11.99 18.40
N SER A 134 8.11 -12.68 19.32
CA SER A 134 7.79 -14.10 19.14
C SER A 134 6.88 -14.34 17.92
N TYR A 135 6.95 -15.54 17.36
CA TYR A 135 6.04 -15.97 16.28
C TYR A 135 4.57 -15.86 16.70
N GLU A 136 4.24 -16.25 17.94
CA GLU A 136 2.86 -16.21 18.44
C GLU A 136 2.36 -14.78 18.67
N ASP A 137 3.20 -13.86 19.15
CA ASP A 137 2.82 -12.45 19.28
C ASP A 137 2.66 -11.80 17.90
N SER A 138 3.56 -12.11 16.96
CA SER A 138 3.44 -11.68 15.56
C SER A 138 2.14 -12.15 14.93
N LYS A 139 1.77 -13.42 15.14
CA LYS A 139 0.51 -14.00 14.65
C LYS A 139 -0.70 -13.27 15.20
N LYS A 140 -0.73 -12.99 16.51
CA LYS A 140 -1.81 -12.24 17.15
C LYS A 140 -1.91 -10.82 16.60
N LEU A 141 -0.78 -10.11 16.50
CA LEU A 141 -0.72 -8.73 15.98
C LEU A 141 -1.15 -8.64 14.52
N LEU A 142 -0.62 -9.52 13.67
CA LEU A 142 -0.95 -9.58 12.24
C LEU A 142 -2.44 -9.82 12.02
N LYS A 143 -3.01 -10.86 12.65
CA LYS A 143 -4.45 -11.16 12.53
C LYS A 143 -5.31 -10.01 13.02
N LYS A 144 -4.93 -9.40 14.14
CA LYS A 144 -5.65 -8.24 14.70
C LYS A 144 -5.65 -7.08 13.70
N ARG A 145 -4.50 -6.72 13.14
CA ARG A 145 -4.36 -5.62 12.18
C ARG A 145 -5.12 -5.87 10.88
N ASP A 146 -4.98 -7.06 10.29
CA ASP A 146 -5.70 -7.41 9.06
C ASP A 146 -7.23 -7.37 9.29
N ASN A 147 -7.73 -8.00 10.36
CA ASN A 147 -9.16 -8.03 10.67
C ASN A 147 -9.74 -6.65 11.00
N GLN A 148 -9.00 -5.81 11.72
CA GLN A 148 -9.45 -4.46 12.03
C GLN A 148 -9.61 -3.62 10.78
N ASN A 149 -8.65 -3.64 9.87
CA ASN A 149 -8.76 -2.85 8.64
C ASN A 149 -9.80 -3.43 7.67
N LYS A 150 -9.95 -4.78 7.60
CA LYS A 150 -11.09 -5.39 6.89
C LYS A 150 -12.43 -4.81 7.37
N LYS A 151 -12.63 -4.72 8.69
CA LYS A 151 -13.84 -4.15 9.29
C LYS A 151 -14.00 -2.65 8.96
N ILE A 152 -12.94 -1.86 9.12
CA ILE A 152 -12.96 -0.43 8.83
C ILE A 152 -13.34 -0.19 7.37
N TYR A 153 -12.67 -0.84 6.42
CA TYR A 153 -12.90 -0.57 5.00
C TYR A 153 -14.22 -1.15 4.48
N LYS A 154 -14.67 -2.30 5.01
CA LYS A 154 -16.01 -2.81 4.73
C LYS A 154 -17.09 -1.83 5.22
N LYS A 155 -16.92 -1.23 6.41
CA LYS A 155 -17.84 -0.19 6.92
C LYS A 155 -17.80 1.08 6.06
N LEU A 156 -16.61 1.53 5.65
CA LEU A 156 -16.45 2.80 4.93
C LEU A 156 -16.95 2.75 3.48
N TYR A 157 -16.72 1.63 2.80
CA TYR A 157 -16.84 1.53 1.33
C TYR A 157 -17.58 0.28 0.86
N GLY A 158 -17.93 -0.66 1.74
CA GLY A 158 -18.67 -1.87 1.39
C GLY A 158 -17.84 -2.98 0.71
N PHE A 159 -16.60 -2.72 0.30
CA PHE A 159 -15.76 -3.73 -0.35
C PHE A 159 -15.12 -4.71 0.64
N GLU A 160 -14.74 -5.89 0.13
CA GLU A 160 -14.01 -6.90 0.88
C GLU A 160 -12.51 -6.82 0.61
N LEU A 161 -11.74 -6.36 1.61
CA LEU A 161 -10.28 -6.29 1.51
C LEU A 161 -9.70 -7.70 1.35
N GLY A 162 -8.99 -7.90 0.24
CA GLY A 162 -8.48 -9.19 -0.21
C GLY A 162 -9.23 -9.77 -1.40
N ASN A 163 -10.34 -9.17 -1.86
CA ASN A 163 -10.91 -9.53 -3.16
C ASN A 163 -9.88 -9.18 -4.25
N GLU A 164 -9.43 -10.21 -4.98
CA GLU A 164 -8.33 -10.13 -5.94
C GLU A 164 -8.79 -9.65 -7.33
N ASN A 165 -10.10 -9.59 -7.58
CA ASN A 165 -10.66 -9.26 -8.91
C ASN A 165 -10.47 -7.79 -9.34
N VAL A 166 -10.04 -6.92 -8.42
CA VAL A 166 -9.83 -5.50 -8.71
C VAL A 166 -8.40 -5.18 -9.17
N PHE A 167 -7.51 -6.18 -9.20
CA PHE A 167 -6.09 -6.01 -9.48
C PHE A 167 -5.74 -6.41 -10.90
N ASP A 168 -4.83 -5.66 -11.52
CA ASP A 168 -4.29 -5.95 -12.84
C ASP A 168 -3.22 -7.06 -12.79
N PHE A 169 -2.57 -7.22 -11.62
CA PHE A 169 -1.55 -8.23 -11.40
C PHE A 169 -1.51 -8.73 -9.96
N ILE A 170 -1.35 -10.04 -9.81
CA ILE A 170 -1.18 -10.70 -8.52
C ILE A 170 0.22 -11.30 -8.50
N LEU A 171 1.09 -10.74 -7.66
CA LEU A 171 2.44 -11.26 -7.44
C LEU A 171 2.42 -12.25 -6.26
N ASN A 172 2.60 -13.53 -6.56
CA ASN A 172 2.82 -14.57 -5.56
C ASN A 172 4.30 -14.61 -5.19
N THR A 173 4.65 -13.97 -4.08
CA THR A 173 6.05 -13.84 -3.63
C THR A 173 6.50 -15.08 -2.87
N GLN A 174 7.67 -15.61 -3.25
CA GLN A 174 8.25 -16.86 -2.72
C GLN A 174 9.58 -16.61 -1.97
N ASN A 175 9.69 -15.47 -1.27
CA ASN A 175 10.87 -15.08 -0.48
C ASN A 175 12.13 -14.66 -1.26
N ASN A 176 12.09 -14.49 -2.59
CA ASN A 176 13.16 -13.79 -3.33
C ASN A 176 12.69 -12.40 -3.80
N ILE A 177 13.07 -11.38 -3.03
CA ILE A 177 12.69 -10.00 -3.31
C ILE A 177 13.21 -9.48 -4.65
N GLN A 178 14.38 -9.95 -5.12
CA GLN A 178 14.96 -9.46 -6.37
C GLN A 178 14.20 -9.99 -7.58
N ASP A 179 13.79 -11.25 -7.54
CA ASP A 179 12.96 -11.85 -8.59
C ASP A 179 11.56 -11.22 -8.58
N ASP A 180 10.99 -10.99 -7.40
CA ASP A 180 9.72 -10.27 -7.23
C ASP A 180 9.76 -8.87 -7.88
N ILE A 181 10.84 -8.11 -7.66
CA ILE A 181 11.04 -6.78 -8.26
C ILE A 181 11.17 -6.89 -9.78
N LYS A 182 11.97 -7.83 -10.30
CA LYS A 182 12.16 -8.03 -11.74
C LYS A 182 10.86 -8.41 -12.44
N LEU A 183 10.04 -9.27 -11.84
CA LEU A 183 8.75 -9.68 -12.39
C LEU A 183 7.79 -8.49 -12.49
N VAL A 184 7.73 -7.66 -11.44
CA VAL A 184 6.91 -6.44 -11.47
C VAL A 184 7.43 -5.45 -12.50
N GLU A 185 8.75 -5.24 -12.58
CA GLU A 185 9.37 -4.38 -13.60
C GLU A 185 9.02 -4.85 -15.02
N PHE A 186 9.18 -6.14 -15.29
CA PHE A 186 8.85 -6.74 -16.58
C PHE A 186 7.37 -6.52 -16.94
N PHE A 187 6.47 -6.79 -16.00
CA PHE A 187 5.03 -6.58 -16.18
C PHE A 187 4.68 -5.11 -16.50
N LEU A 188 5.26 -4.16 -15.75
CA LEU A 188 5.03 -2.73 -15.96
C LEU A 188 5.57 -2.25 -17.32
N ASN A 189 6.70 -2.80 -17.76
CA ASN A 189 7.25 -2.51 -19.08
C ASN A 189 6.36 -3.06 -20.22
N ASP A 190 5.81 -4.27 -20.08
CA ASP A 190 4.89 -4.85 -21.09
C ASP A 190 3.60 -4.02 -21.23
N ILE A 191 3.00 -3.60 -20.11
CA ILE A 191 1.86 -2.68 -20.11
C ILE A 191 2.21 -1.38 -20.82
N SER A 192 3.38 -0.82 -20.54
CA SER A 192 3.83 0.44 -21.14
C SER A 192 4.00 0.32 -22.66
N ILE A 193 4.38 -0.86 -23.16
CA ILE A 193 4.49 -1.15 -24.60
C ILE A 193 3.09 -1.22 -25.24
N LYS A 194 2.13 -1.90 -24.62
CA LYS A 194 0.74 -1.99 -25.11
C LYS A 194 0.11 -0.61 -25.26
N PHE A 195 0.24 0.25 -24.24
CA PHE A 195 -0.25 1.63 -24.31
C PHE A 195 0.42 2.44 -25.43
N ARG A 196 1.73 2.25 -25.69
CA ARG A 196 2.36 2.92 -26.84
C ARG A 196 1.71 2.49 -28.16
N LYS A 197 1.50 1.19 -28.38
CA LYS A 197 0.90 0.69 -29.64
C LYS A 197 -0.51 1.22 -29.87
N GLU A 198 -1.36 1.27 -28.84
CA GLU A 198 -2.72 1.81 -28.94
C GLU A 198 -2.75 3.31 -29.29
N HIS A 199 -1.72 4.06 -28.91
CA HIS A 199 -1.60 5.49 -29.23
C HIS A 199 -0.93 5.80 -30.57
N TYR A 200 -0.37 4.81 -31.28
CA TYR A 200 0.20 4.97 -32.63
C TYR A 200 -0.76 4.55 -33.75
N VAL A 201 -2.00 4.15 -33.44
CA VAL A 201 -3.05 3.94 -34.46
C VAL A 201 -3.74 5.28 -34.75
N ARG A 202 -3.08 6.15 -35.50
CA ARG A 202 -3.67 7.15 -36.40
C ARG A 202 -2.69 7.48 -37.52
#